data_AF-A0A6C0HAV9-F1
#
_entry.id   AF-A0A6C0HAV9-F1
#
_cell.length_a   1.000
_cell.length_b   1.000
_cell.length_c   1.000
_cell.angle_alpha   90.00
_cell.angle_beta   90.00
_cell.angle_gamma   90.00
#
_symmetry.space_group_name_H-M   'P 1'
#
loop_
_entity.id
_entity.type
_entity.pdbx_description
1 polymer ?
#
loop_
_entity_poly.entity_id
_entity_poly.type
_entity_poly.pdbx_seq_one_letter_code
_entity_poly.pdbx_strand_id
1 'polypeptide(L)'
;MLHNLLSSNEITEIVNNPIVEINREKLATLQKVDFSVELSDVIKTKLETGLDIDLSHITSIPMRWIKGDSIPHIDKGDARFHNTYLVYLTDSIGNLFVDGISYPITAGDAHIFSEGIEHYTINTGDSERLLIGPMSETGFHVGVPSTIIYFENETDATTTMNSIGTTYDYTIETVNDISSWIILTNSGGTDPTPNGGPYAAGYTLNATGIYYLYPYVEPTTTTTTTRSFSMKSLFTDNARVYYKPHSLSTGGGGSGVINHRIKQRRT
;
A
#
# COMPACT_ATOMS: atom_id res chain seq x y z
N MET A 1 0.14 26.61 -18.40
CA MET A 1 -1.25 26.82 -17.94
C MET A 1 -2.06 27.37 -19.10
N LEU A 2 -3.26 26.85 -19.30
CA LEU A 2 -4.23 27.36 -20.26
C LEU A 2 -5.47 27.80 -19.49
N HIS A 3 -5.92 29.03 -19.73
CA HIS A 3 -7.08 29.58 -19.02
C HIS A 3 -8.37 29.30 -19.78
N ASN A 4 -9.44 28.96 -19.05
CA ASN A 4 -10.79 28.76 -19.58
C ASN A 4 -10.83 27.78 -20.77
N LEU A 5 -10.09 26.67 -20.67
CA LEU A 5 -10.15 25.59 -21.66
C LEU A 5 -11.59 25.06 -21.78
N LEU A 6 -12.27 24.89 -20.65
CA LEU A 6 -13.68 24.54 -20.59
C LEU A 6 -14.51 25.73 -20.14
N SER A 7 -15.67 25.90 -20.78
CA SER A 7 -16.67 26.90 -20.43
C SER A 7 -17.55 26.41 -19.26
N SER A 8 -18.23 27.33 -18.59
CA SER A 8 -19.14 27.00 -17.49
C SER A 8 -20.26 26.03 -17.89
N ASN A 9 -20.73 26.08 -19.14
CA ASN A 9 -21.77 25.17 -19.63
C ASN A 9 -21.23 23.74 -19.79
N GLU A 10 -20.03 23.57 -20.36
CA GLU A 10 -19.37 22.26 -20.49
C GLU A 10 -19.02 21.68 -19.12
N ILE A 11 -18.54 22.52 -18.19
CA ILE A 11 -18.29 22.11 -16.80
C ILE A 11 -19.59 21.65 -16.15
N THR A 12 -20.70 22.39 -16.34
CA THR A 12 -22.01 22.02 -15.81
C THR A 12 -22.51 20.68 -16.38
N GLU A 13 -22.27 20.42 -17.67
CA GLU A 13 -22.57 19.12 -18.30
C GLU A 13 -21.80 17.98 -17.62
N ILE A 14 -20.50 18.16 -17.37
CA ILE A 14 -19.66 17.15 -16.72
C ILE A 14 -20.08 16.93 -15.27
N VAL A 15 -20.26 18.00 -14.49
CA VAL A 15 -20.60 17.91 -13.07
C VAL A 15 -21.95 17.22 -12.87
N ASN A 16 -22.92 17.43 -13.75
CA ASN A 16 -24.22 16.77 -13.68
C ASN A 16 -24.20 15.30 -14.15
N ASN A 17 -23.05 14.76 -14.56
CA ASN A 17 -22.93 13.35 -14.90
C ASN A 17 -23.18 12.47 -13.66
N PRO A 18 -24.07 11.47 -13.71
CA PRO A 18 -24.37 10.62 -12.55
C PRO A 18 -23.14 9.92 -11.95
N ILE A 19 -22.16 9.55 -12.78
CA ILE A 19 -20.93 8.90 -12.30
C ILE A 19 -20.08 9.89 -11.48
N VAL A 20 -20.05 11.17 -11.87
CA VAL A 20 -19.33 12.22 -11.15
C VAL A 20 -19.95 12.42 -9.77
N GLU A 21 -21.28 12.54 -9.68
CA GLU A 21 -21.99 12.72 -8.40
C GLU A 21 -21.85 11.50 -7.48
N ILE A 22 -22.01 10.27 -8.01
CA ILE A 22 -21.83 9.04 -7.21
C ILE A 22 -20.41 8.96 -6.61
N ASN A 23 -19.38 9.39 -7.36
CA ASN A 23 -18.02 9.40 -6.84
C ASN A 23 -17.76 10.58 -5.90
N ARG A 24 -18.48 11.69 -6.04
CA ARG A 24 -18.43 12.80 -5.10
C ARG A 24 -18.91 12.39 -3.71
N GLU A 25 -20.01 11.63 -3.62
CA GLU A 25 -20.55 11.15 -2.34
C GLU A 25 -19.53 10.33 -1.52
N LYS A 26 -18.60 9.64 -2.19
CA LYS A 26 -17.53 8.88 -1.53
C LYS A 26 -16.53 9.77 -0.80
N LEU A 27 -16.44 11.07 -1.12
CA LEU A 27 -15.64 12.03 -0.34
C LEU A 27 -16.16 12.23 1.08
N ALA A 28 -17.37 11.76 1.43
CA ALA A 28 -17.82 11.76 2.82
C ALA A 28 -16.88 10.94 3.73
N THR A 29 -16.29 9.86 3.21
CA THR A 29 -15.40 8.96 3.97
C THR A 29 -13.97 8.94 3.45
N LEU A 30 -13.73 9.35 2.20
CA LEU A 30 -12.42 9.36 1.55
C LEU A 30 -11.90 10.80 1.38
N GLN A 31 -10.59 10.96 1.27
CA GLN A 31 -9.94 12.23 0.93
C GLN A 31 -9.78 12.41 -0.59
N LYS A 32 -9.77 11.30 -1.32
CA LYS A 32 -9.54 11.24 -2.76
C LYS A 32 -10.29 10.07 -3.36
N VAL A 33 -10.84 10.27 -4.55
CA VAL A 33 -11.57 9.26 -5.32
C VAL A 33 -11.19 9.40 -6.79
N ASP A 34 -10.53 8.38 -7.32
CA ASP A 34 -10.18 8.25 -8.73
C ASP A 34 -11.27 7.46 -9.46
N PHE A 35 -11.65 7.91 -10.66
CA PHE A 35 -12.68 7.27 -11.48
C PHE A 35 -12.51 7.67 -12.96
N SER A 36 -13.38 7.20 -13.85
CA SER A 36 -13.37 7.59 -15.25
C SER A 36 -14.78 7.76 -15.79
N VAL A 37 -14.93 8.67 -16.75
CA VAL A 37 -16.23 9.04 -17.34
C VAL A 37 -16.09 9.13 -18.85
N GLU A 38 -17.09 8.63 -19.57
CA GLU A 38 -17.25 8.91 -21.00
C GLU A 38 -17.78 10.34 -21.18
N LEU A 39 -16.99 11.19 -21.83
CA LEU A 39 -17.38 12.56 -22.14
C LEU A 39 -17.98 12.64 -23.54
N SER A 40 -18.80 13.67 -23.78
CA SER A 40 -19.32 13.94 -25.11
C SER A 40 -18.19 14.23 -26.10
N ASP A 41 -18.38 13.86 -27.37
CA ASP A 41 -17.39 14.08 -28.45
C ASP A 41 -16.96 15.55 -28.55
N VAL A 42 -17.86 16.48 -28.26
CA VAL A 42 -17.59 17.92 -28.26
C VAL A 42 -16.54 18.28 -27.21
N ILE A 43 -16.73 17.83 -25.96
CA ILE A 43 -15.79 18.09 -24.86
C ILE A 43 -14.47 17.36 -25.12
N LYS A 44 -14.53 16.10 -25.57
CA LYS A 44 -13.34 15.30 -25.88
C LYS A 44 -12.48 15.95 -26.97
N THR A 45 -13.09 16.37 -28.08
CA THR A 45 -12.40 17.09 -29.18
C THR A 45 -11.75 18.38 -28.69
N LYS A 46 -12.42 19.09 -27.77
CA LYS A 46 -11.89 20.33 -27.19
C LYS A 46 -10.69 20.08 -26.27
N LEU A 47 -10.70 19.00 -25.50
CA LEU A 47 -9.54 18.56 -24.71
C LEU A 47 -8.37 18.19 -25.63
N GLU A 48 -8.61 17.38 -26.66
CA GLU A 48 -7.58 16.99 -27.64
C GLU A 48 -6.94 18.21 -28.30
N THR A 49 -7.77 19.12 -28.83
CA THR A 49 -7.28 20.31 -29.55
C THR A 49 -6.63 21.31 -28.61
N GLY A 50 -7.20 21.51 -27.42
CA GLY A 50 -6.73 22.52 -26.48
C GLY A 50 -5.46 22.11 -25.72
N LEU A 51 -5.30 20.82 -25.44
CA LEU A 51 -4.14 20.28 -24.73
C LEU A 51 -3.06 19.73 -25.67
N ASP A 52 -3.33 19.64 -26.98
CA ASP A 52 -2.46 19.01 -27.98
C ASP A 52 -2.16 17.53 -27.64
N ILE A 53 -3.21 16.76 -27.39
CA ILE A 53 -3.15 15.35 -26.97
C ILE A 53 -4.02 14.46 -27.86
N ASP A 54 -3.74 13.16 -27.88
CA ASP A 54 -4.53 12.17 -28.61
C ASP A 54 -5.34 11.30 -27.65
N LEU A 55 -6.65 11.50 -27.63
CA LEU A 55 -7.59 10.70 -26.83
C LEU A 55 -8.39 9.73 -27.72
N SER A 56 -8.11 9.63 -29.01
CA SER A 56 -8.93 8.90 -29.98
C SER A 56 -9.07 7.40 -29.66
N HIS A 57 -8.11 6.85 -28.92
CA HIS A 57 -8.02 5.44 -28.56
C HIS A 57 -8.66 5.10 -27.20
N ILE A 58 -9.11 6.09 -26.42
CA ILE A 58 -9.77 5.86 -25.13
C ILE A 58 -11.26 6.21 -25.20
N THR A 59 -12.08 5.47 -24.45
CA THR A 59 -13.53 5.72 -24.37
C THR A 59 -13.93 6.50 -23.13
N SER A 60 -13.15 6.38 -22.05
CA SER A 60 -13.40 7.09 -20.79
C SER A 60 -12.16 7.86 -20.36
N ILE A 61 -12.37 9.06 -19.85
CA ILE A 61 -11.30 9.97 -19.42
C ILE A 61 -11.15 9.89 -17.89
N PRO A 62 -9.91 9.79 -17.37
CA PRO A 62 -9.66 9.80 -15.93
C PRO A 62 -10.13 11.09 -15.27
N MET A 63 -10.69 10.97 -14.08
CA MET A 63 -11.13 12.07 -13.23
C MET A 63 -10.81 11.79 -11.78
N ARG A 64 -10.69 12.87 -11.00
CA ARG A 64 -10.41 12.80 -9.57
C ARG A 64 -11.25 13.80 -8.80
N TRP A 65 -11.92 13.28 -7.78
CA TRP A 65 -12.40 14.06 -6.65
C TRP A 65 -11.33 14.08 -5.57
N ILE A 66 -11.01 15.24 -5.02
CA ILE A 66 -10.05 15.41 -3.92
C ILE A 66 -10.51 16.50 -2.96
N LYS A 67 -10.28 16.31 -1.66
CA LYS A 67 -10.47 17.33 -0.62
C LYS A 67 -9.21 17.40 0.26
N GLY A 68 -8.99 18.54 0.91
CA GLY A 68 -7.76 18.75 1.68
C GLY A 68 -6.53 19.01 0.81
N ASP A 69 -5.42 19.36 1.45
CA ASP A 69 -4.15 19.60 0.78
C ASP A 69 -3.53 18.29 0.29
N SER A 70 -2.68 18.37 -0.73
CA SER A 70 -1.86 17.23 -1.16
C SER A 70 -0.43 17.49 -0.74
N ILE A 71 0.28 16.42 -0.39
CA ILE A 71 1.71 16.49 -0.10
C ILE A 71 2.51 16.59 -1.41
N PRO A 72 3.72 17.17 -1.39
CA PRO A 72 4.65 17.13 -2.53
C PRO A 72 4.84 15.72 -3.07
N HIS A 73 4.62 15.53 -4.37
CA HIS A 73 4.81 14.26 -5.07
C HIS A 73 5.11 14.46 -6.55
N ILE A 74 5.58 13.40 -7.19
CA ILE A 74 5.79 13.31 -8.63
C ILE A 74 4.80 12.30 -9.18
N ASP A 75 4.12 12.65 -10.26
CA ASP A 75 3.20 11.73 -10.91
C ASP A 75 3.91 10.57 -11.57
N LYS A 76 3.27 9.42 -11.47
CA LYS A 76 3.69 8.16 -12.08
C LYS A 76 2.49 7.46 -12.69
N GLY A 77 2.74 6.62 -13.68
CA GLY A 77 1.71 5.83 -14.34
C GLY A 77 2.27 4.52 -14.87
N ASP A 78 1.38 3.69 -15.42
CA ASP A 78 1.67 2.31 -15.84
C ASP A 78 2.60 2.24 -17.08
N ALA A 79 2.73 3.35 -17.80
CA ALA A 79 3.63 3.51 -18.93
C ALA A 79 4.42 4.82 -18.80
N ARG A 80 5.50 4.94 -19.57
CA ARG A 80 6.20 6.22 -19.71
C ARG A 80 5.30 7.24 -20.39
N PHE A 81 5.37 8.48 -19.92
CA PHE A 81 4.66 9.62 -20.48
C PHE A 81 5.55 10.86 -20.41
N HIS A 82 5.20 11.91 -21.13
CA HIS A 82 6.01 13.12 -21.15
C HIS A 82 5.44 14.20 -20.24
N ASN A 83 4.11 14.31 -20.15
CA ASN A 83 3.46 15.37 -19.38
C ASN A 83 2.27 14.84 -18.57
N THR A 84 2.07 15.43 -17.38
CA THR A 84 0.80 15.36 -16.66
C THR A 84 -0.12 16.47 -17.16
N TYR A 85 -1.39 16.13 -17.36
CA TYR A 85 -2.48 17.05 -17.65
C TYR A 85 -3.50 17.05 -16.52
N LEU A 86 -3.82 18.24 -16.00
CA LEU A 86 -4.87 18.49 -15.02
C LEU A 86 -5.82 19.55 -15.58
N VAL A 87 -7.13 19.34 -15.55
CA VAL A 87 -8.12 20.39 -15.85
C VAL A 87 -9.07 20.52 -14.68
N TYR A 88 -9.06 21.64 -13.98
CA TYR A 88 -9.96 21.84 -12.85
C TYR A 88 -11.38 22.10 -13.33
N LEU A 89 -12.37 21.46 -12.69
CA LEU A 89 -13.79 21.63 -12.98
C LEU A 89 -14.54 22.40 -11.88
N THR A 90 -13.83 22.75 -10.81
CA THR A 90 -14.33 23.49 -9.65
C THR A 90 -13.29 24.49 -9.18
N ASP A 91 -13.73 25.66 -8.71
CA ASP A 91 -12.85 26.62 -8.06
C ASP A 91 -12.39 26.13 -6.69
N SER A 92 -11.24 26.61 -6.24
CA SER A 92 -10.83 26.45 -4.84
C SER A 92 -10.07 27.66 -4.33
N ILE A 93 -10.16 27.91 -3.02
CA ILE A 93 -9.44 28.99 -2.33
C ILE A 93 -7.92 28.76 -2.26
N GLY A 94 -7.49 27.51 -2.47
CA GLY A 94 -6.09 27.13 -2.40
C GLY A 94 -5.34 27.32 -3.72
N ASN A 95 -4.12 26.82 -3.75
CA ASN A 95 -3.25 26.92 -4.92
C ASN A 95 -2.64 25.55 -5.25
N LEU A 96 -2.43 25.30 -6.53
CA LEU A 96 -1.57 24.24 -7.05
C LEU A 96 -0.15 24.79 -7.17
N PHE A 97 0.82 24.08 -6.62
CA PHE A 97 2.24 24.33 -6.78
C PHE A 97 2.81 23.31 -7.76
N VAL A 98 3.55 23.79 -8.76
CA VAL A 98 4.27 22.96 -9.73
C VAL A 98 5.66 23.55 -9.86
N ASP A 99 6.71 22.76 -9.58
CA ASP A 99 8.10 23.22 -9.60
C ASP A 99 8.32 24.51 -8.78
N GLY A 100 7.69 24.58 -7.60
CA GLY A 100 7.73 25.74 -6.70
C GLY A 100 6.95 26.97 -7.20
N ILE A 101 6.33 26.93 -8.37
CA ILE A 101 5.48 28.01 -8.90
C ILE A 101 4.03 27.79 -8.45
N SER A 102 3.45 28.79 -7.81
CA SER A 102 2.06 28.78 -7.35
C SER A 102 1.10 29.20 -8.47
N TYR A 103 0.02 28.44 -8.62
CA TYR A 103 -1.08 28.73 -9.53
C TYR A 103 -2.42 28.68 -8.77
N PRO A 104 -3.34 29.63 -9.03
CA PRO A 104 -4.68 29.55 -8.48
C PRO A 104 -5.42 28.34 -9.06
N ILE A 105 -6.34 27.77 -8.27
CA ILE A 105 -7.22 26.70 -8.73
C ILE A 105 -8.53 27.33 -9.20
N THR A 106 -8.70 27.39 -10.52
CA THR A 106 -9.86 28.01 -11.17
C THR A 106 -10.53 27.02 -12.11
N ALA A 107 -11.86 26.95 -12.06
CA ALA A 107 -12.65 26.06 -12.89
C ALA A 107 -12.47 26.41 -14.39
N GLY A 108 -12.24 25.39 -15.20
CA GLY A 108 -11.98 25.51 -16.63
C GLY A 108 -10.50 25.67 -16.98
N ASP A 109 -9.63 25.96 -16.02
CA ASP A 109 -8.20 26.10 -16.27
C ASP A 109 -7.50 24.75 -16.34
N ALA A 110 -6.51 24.65 -17.24
CA ALA A 110 -5.68 23.47 -17.43
C ALA A 110 -4.21 23.73 -17.06
N HIS A 111 -3.61 22.75 -16.41
CA HIS A 111 -2.20 22.70 -16.05
C HIS A 111 -1.54 21.54 -16.77
N ILE A 112 -0.40 21.83 -17.39
CA ILE A 112 0.40 20.89 -18.15
C ILE A 112 1.83 21.06 -17.65
N PHE A 113 2.46 19.97 -17.23
CA PHE A 113 3.83 19.97 -16.76
C PHE A 113 4.49 18.61 -17.03
N SER A 114 5.81 18.61 -17.19
CA SER A 114 6.53 17.40 -17.57
C SER A 114 6.53 16.34 -16.46
N GLU A 115 6.60 15.06 -16.84
CA GLU A 115 6.86 13.96 -15.90
C GLU A 115 8.14 14.28 -15.10
N GLY A 116 8.15 13.94 -13.80
CA GLY A 116 9.30 14.16 -12.94
C GLY A 116 9.24 15.47 -12.17
N ILE A 117 8.27 16.33 -12.48
CA ILE A 117 8.08 17.59 -11.77
C ILE A 117 7.26 17.37 -10.50
N GLU A 118 7.83 17.80 -9.37
CA GLU A 118 7.14 17.80 -8.09
C GLU A 118 6.00 18.82 -8.09
N HIS A 119 4.86 18.40 -7.55
CA HIS A 119 3.69 19.26 -7.42
C HIS A 119 2.83 18.87 -6.20
N TYR A 120 2.00 19.82 -5.75
CA TYR A 120 1.12 19.67 -4.59
C TYR A 120 0.11 20.81 -4.50
N THR A 121 -0.90 20.69 -3.63
CA THR A 121 -1.86 21.76 -3.36
C THR A 121 -1.82 22.17 -1.89
N ILE A 122 -1.86 23.47 -1.61
CA ILE A 122 -1.91 24.02 -0.25
C ILE A 122 -3.07 24.97 -0.04
N ASN A 123 -3.47 25.14 1.23
CA ASN A 123 -4.50 26.08 1.67
C ASN A 123 -5.86 25.85 0.99
N THR A 124 -6.17 24.60 0.63
CA THR A 124 -7.42 24.25 -0.03
C THR A 124 -8.57 24.00 0.94
N GLY A 125 -8.26 23.84 2.24
CA GLY A 125 -9.22 23.52 3.29
C GLY A 125 -10.01 22.25 2.95
N ASP A 126 -11.28 22.21 3.35
CA ASP A 126 -12.18 21.09 3.05
C ASP A 126 -12.88 21.23 1.68
N SER A 127 -12.41 22.13 0.81
CA SER A 127 -12.98 22.32 -0.53
C SER A 127 -12.87 21.03 -1.33
N GLU A 128 -14.01 20.44 -1.68
CA GLU A 128 -14.10 19.36 -2.66
C GLU A 128 -13.73 19.92 -4.04
N ARG A 129 -12.77 19.28 -4.69
CA ARG A 129 -12.29 19.69 -6.01
C ARG A 129 -12.43 18.54 -6.98
N LEU A 130 -13.03 18.83 -8.12
CA LEU A 130 -13.09 17.92 -9.26
C LEU A 130 -12.07 18.37 -10.30
N LEU A 131 -11.35 17.41 -10.87
CA LEU A 131 -10.53 17.64 -12.04
C LEU A 131 -10.62 16.48 -13.03
N ILE A 132 -10.41 16.82 -14.30
CA ILE A 132 -10.02 15.87 -15.34
C ILE A 132 -8.53 15.57 -15.18
N GLY A 133 -8.16 14.31 -15.28
CA GLY A 133 -6.85 13.81 -14.93
C GLY A 133 -6.69 13.58 -13.42
N PRO A 134 -5.45 13.48 -12.91
CA PRO A 134 -4.19 13.42 -13.65
C PRO A 134 -4.18 12.38 -14.76
N MET A 135 -3.71 12.76 -15.95
CA MET A 135 -3.54 11.85 -17.08
C MET A 135 -2.31 12.22 -17.93
N SER A 136 -1.89 11.30 -18.78
CA SER A 136 -0.82 11.49 -19.78
C SER A 136 -1.33 12.10 -21.09
N GLU A 137 -0.42 12.32 -22.05
CA GLU A 137 -0.74 12.76 -23.42
C GLU A 137 -1.54 11.75 -24.26
N THR A 138 -1.63 10.50 -23.80
CA THR A 138 -2.48 9.45 -24.37
C THR A 138 -3.73 9.21 -23.52
N GLY A 139 -3.93 10.01 -22.46
CA GLY A 139 -5.14 9.96 -21.65
C GLY A 139 -5.25 8.78 -20.69
N PHE A 140 -4.18 8.00 -20.48
CA PHE A 140 -4.15 7.06 -19.36
C PHE A 140 -3.90 7.80 -18.04
N HIS A 141 -4.47 7.28 -16.95
CA HIS A 141 -4.39 7.91 -15.64
C HIS A 141 -2.94 7.90 -15.09
N VAL A 142 -2.50 9.02 -14.53
CA VAL A 142 -1.21 9.13 -13.81
C VAL A 142 -1.45 9.66 -12.41
N GLY A 143 -0.41 9.80 -11.59
CA GLY A 143 -0.57 10.29 -10.21
C GLY A 143 -1.32 9.31 -9.32
N VAL A 144 -1.21 8.01 -9.63
CA VAL A 144 -1.67 6.92 -8.77
C VAL A 144 -0.67 6.82 -7.62
N PRO A 145 -1.13 6.80 -6.36
CA PRO A 145 -0.22 6.57 -5.25
C PRO A 145 0.43 5.21 -5.45
N SER A 146 1.75 5.12 -5.25
CA SER A 146 2.44 3.83 -5.24
C SER A 146 1.69 2.88 -4.31
N THR A 147 1.40 1.69 -4.79
CA THR A 147 0.62 0.69 -4.07
C THR A 147 1.53 -0.16 -3.19
N ILE A 148 2.73 -0.47 -3.69
CA ILE A 148 3.77 -1.17 -2.93
C ILE A 148 5.07 -0.37 -3.05
N ILE A 149 5.76 -0.18 -1.94
CA ILE A 149 7.09 0.42 -1.88
C ILE A 149 8.03 -0.62 -1.29
N TYR A 150 9.10 -0.94 -2.01
CA TYR A 150 10.14 -1.86 -1.59
C TYR A 150 11.30 -1.10 -0.97
N PHE A 151 11.80 -1.62 0.14
CA PHE A 151 12.97 -1.14 0.86
C PHE A 151 13.98 -2.25 0.98
N GLU A 152 15.25 -1.91 1.16
CA GLU A 152 16.32 -2.90 1.33
C GLU A 152 16.31 -3.55 2.73
N ASN A 153 15.74 -2.88 3.73
CA ASN A 153 15.67 -3.36 5.11
C ASN A 153 14.50 -2.70 5.88
N GLU A 154 14.23 -3.23 7.07
CA GLU A 154 13.15 -2.77 7.96
C GLU A 154 13.31 -1.32 8.44
N THR A 155 14.56 -0.85 8.63
CA THR A 155 14.84 0.51 9.11
C THR A 155 14.46 1.55 8.07
N ASP A 156 14.84 1.31 6.82
CA ASP A 156 14.47 2.15 5.67
C ASP A 156 12.95 2.16 5.46
N ALA A 157 12.29 1.00 5.56
CA ALA A 157 10.83 0.90 5.49
C ALA A 157 10.13 1.68 6.63
N THR A 158 10.66 1.64 7.85
CA THR A 158 10.09 2.33 9.02
C THR A 158 10.23 3.84 8.93
N THR A 159 11.34 4.31 8.37
CA THR A 159 11.64 5.74 8.23
C THR A 159 11.21 6.31 6.89
N THR A 160 10.71 5.47 5.98
CA THR A 160 10.31 5.83 4.61
C THR A 160 11.43 6.47 3.80
N MET A 161 12.66 5.98 3.97
CA MET A 161 13.84 6.46 3.24
C MET A 161 14.43 5.34 2.37
N ASN A 162 15.18 5.70 1.32
CA ASN A 162 15.97 4.75 0.50
C ASN A 162 15.15 3.60 -0.12
N SER A 163 13.98 3.87 -0.71
CA SER A 163 13.22 2.83 -1.43
C SER A 163 14.02 2.27 -2.61
N ILE A 164 13.98 0.95 -2.79
CA ILE A 164 14.65 0.23 -3.88
C ILE A 164 13.72 -0.10 -5.05
N GLY A 165 12.41 0.15 -4.92
CA GLY A 165 11.44 -0.01 -5.99
C GLY A 165 10.02 0.37 -5.55
N THR A 166 9.11 0.47 -6.51
CA THR A 166 7.68 0.71 -6.25
C THR A 166 6.83 0.01 -7.31
N THR A 167 5.66 -0.52 -6.94
CA THR A 167 4.61 -0.91 -7.89
C THR A 167 3.39 0.00 -7.77
N TYR A 168 2.57 0.03 -8.81
CA TYR A 168 1.29 0.74 -8.84
C TYR A 168 0.09 -0.20 -8.77
N ASP A 169 0.31 -1.51 -8.87
CA ASP A 169 -0.69 -2.53 -8.58
C ASP A 169 -0.45 -3.16 -7.21
N TYR A 170 -1.38 -4.03 -6.79
CA TYR A 170 -1.25 -4.75 -5.53
C TYR A 170 -0.44 -6.06 -5.68
N THR A 171 0.28 -6.27 -6.78
CA THR A 171 1.03 -7.51 -7.02
C THR A 171 2.49 -7.34 -6.61
N ILE A 172 2.97 -8.22 -5.73
CA ILE A 172 4.36 -8.19 -5.28
C ILE A 172 5.29 -8.60 -6.44
N GLU A 173 6.30 -7.80 -6.75
CA GLU A 173 7.31 -8.08 -7.76
C GLU A 173 8.63 -8.63 -7.18
N THR A 174 9.50 -9.08 -8.08
CA THR A 174 10.90 -9.33 -7.76
C THR A 174 11.69 -8.04 -8.00
N VAL A 175 12.37 -7.55 -6.96
CA VAL A 175 13.17 -6.31 -7.03
C VAL A 175 14.58 -6.63 -6.54
N ASN A 176 15.61 -6.32 -7.32
CA ASN A 176 17.02 -6.60 -7.00
C ASN A 176 17.27 -8.07 -6.59
N ASP A 177 16.72 -9.02 -7.35
CA ASP A 177 16.78 -10.47 -7.07
C ASP A 177 16.08 -10.93 -5.77
N ILE A 178 15.31 -10.05 -5.12
CA ILE A 178 14.53 -10.34 -3.92
C ILE A 178 13.10 -10.67 -4.34
N SER A 179 12.65 -11.89 -4.04
CA SER A 179 11.32 -12.40 -4.39
C SER A 179 10.50 -12.81 -3.17
N SER A 180 10.96 -12.49 -1.96
CA SER A 180 10.36 -12.87 -0.69
C SER A 180 10.39 -11.69 0.27
N TRP A 181 9.22 -11.24 0.69
CA TRP A 181 9.04 -9.94 1.34
C TRP A 181 8.27 -10.04 2.65
N ILE A 182 8.59 -9.14 3.58
CA ILE A 182 7.81 -8.86 4.78
C ILE A 182 7.08 -7.53 4.57
N ILE A 183 5.79 -7.49 4.90
CA ILE A 183 5.01 -6.25 4.93
C ILE A 183 5.20 -5.61 6.30
N LEU A 184 5.81 -4.42 6.34
CA LEU A 184 5.96 -3.63 7.56
C LEU A 184 4.65 -2.94 7.96
N THR A 185 3.97 -2.30 7.00
CA THR A 185 2.74 -1.54 7.25
C THR A 185 1.85 -1.48 6.01
N ASN A 186 0.56 -1.24 6.23
CA ASN A 186 -0.44 -0.90 5.23
C ASN A 186 -1.19 0.35 5.70
N SER A 187 -1.24 1.38 4.87
CA SER A 187 -1.85 2.67 5.21
C SER A 187 -3.39 2.70 5.26
N GLY A 188 -4.12 1.63 4.92
CA GLY A 188 -5.59 1.68 4.89
C GLY A 188 -6.36 0.38 5.12
N GLY A 189 -5.75 -0.64 5.74
CA GLY A 189 -6.48 -1.87 6.10
C GLY A 189 -5.93 -2.60 7.33
N THR A 190 -6.78 -3.40 7.98
CA THR A 190 -6.43 -4.24 9.15
C THR A 190 -5.86 -5.61 8.80
N ASP A 191 -5.68 -5.95 7.51
CA ASP A 191 -5.12 -7.22 7.05
C ASP A 191 -4.44 -7.10 5.66
N PRO A 192 -3.43 -7.91 5.34
CA PRO A 192 -2.89 -8.99 6.16
C PRO A 192 -1.85 -8.46 7.18
N THR A 193 -1.94 -9.00 8.41
CA THR A 193 -1.19 -8.59 9.61
C THR A 193 0.23 -8.02 9.36
N PRO A 194 0.62 -6.89 10.00
CA PRO A 194 1.91 -6.19 9.78
C PRO A 194 3.20 -6.94 10.13
N ASN A 195 3.18 -8.25 10.40
CA ASN A 195 4.33 -9.00 10.93
C ASN A 195 4.37 -10.47 10.47
N GLY A 196 3.83 -10.79 9.29
CA GLY A 196 3.50 -12.17 8.93
C GLY A 196 4.15 -12.75 7.65
N GLY A 197 5.13 -12.06 7.05
CA GLY A 197 5.83 -12.59 5.88
C GLY A 197 6.45 -13.99 6.11
N PRO A 198 6.90 -14.68 5.06
CA PRO A 198 7.15 -14.12 3.73
C PRO A 198 5.95 -14.13 2.78
N TYR A 199 5.85 -13.05 1.98
CA TYR A 199 5.04 -12.99 0.77
C TYR A 199 5.94 -13.12 -0.44
N ALA A 200 5.60 -14.05 -1.33
CA ALA A 200 6.37 -14.27 -2.55
C ALA A 200 6.01 -13.26 -3.64
N ALA A 201 6.94 -13.00 -4.55
CA ALA A 201 6.65 -12.34 -5.81
C ALA A 201 5.55 -13.09 -6.58
N GLY A 202 4.64 -12.34 -7.21
CA GLY A 202 3.40 -12.81 -7.82
C GLY A 202 2.19 -12.83 -6.88
N TYR A 203 2.37 -12.60 -5.58
CA TYR A 203 1.24 -12.52 -4.64
C TYR A 203 0.51 -11.17 -4.77
N THR A 204 -0.82 -11.20 -4.96
CA THR A 204 -1.65 -10.01 -5.04
C THR A 204 -2.27 -9.68 -3.68
N LEU A 205 -1.95 -8.50 -3.15
CA LEU A 205 -2.42 -7.92 -1.90
C LEU A 205 -3.84 -7.33 -2.04
N ASN A 206 -4.49 -7.08 -0.91
CA ASN A 206 -5.78 -6.42 -0.90
C ASN A 206 -5.63 -4.94 -1.27
N ALA A 207 -6.58 -4.41 -2.04
CA ALA A 207 -6.57 -3.05 -2.54
C ALA A 207 -6.92 -1.98 -1.48
N THR A 208 -6.17 -1.94 -0.37
CA THR A 208 -6.54 -1.22 0.85
C THR A 208 -5.57 -0.11 1.24
N GLY A 209 -4.54 0.21 0.46
CA GLY A 209 -3.60 1.28 0.80
C GLY A 209 -2.21 1.08 0.22
N ILE A 210 -1.23 1.77 0.79
CA ILE A 210 0.17 1.61 0.41
C ILE A 210 0.83 0.59 1.33
N TYR A 211 1.52 -0.38 0.74
CA TYR A 211 2.27 -1.40 1.45
C TYR A 211 3.76 -1.09 1.44
N TYR A 212 4.40 -1.12 2.60
CA TYR A 212 5.86 -0.98 2.70
C TYR A 212 6.46 -2.36 2.93
N LEU A 213 7.29 -2.81 1.99
CA LEU A 213 7.88 -4.15 1.98
C LEU A 213 9.38 -4.07 2.18
N TYR A 214 9.93 -5.05 2.89
CA TYR A 214 11.36 -5.25 3.03
C TYR A 214 11.70 -6.75 2.95
N PRO A 215 12.97 -7.14 2.71
CA PRO A 215 13.30 -8.52 2.39
C PRO A 215 13.05 -9.45 3.58
N TYR A 216 12.45 -10.61 3.31
CA TYR A 216 12.39 -11.68 4.28
C TYR A 216 13.75 -12.37 4.37
N VAL A 217 14.30 -12.42 5.59
CA VAL A 217 15.52 -13.18 5.89
C VAL A 217 15.09 -14.44 6.64
N GLU A 218 15.34 -15.61 6.08
CA GLU A 218 15.09 -16.87 6.79
C GLU A 218 15.85 -16.87 8.12
N PRO A 219 15.19 -17.23 9.24
CA PRO A 219 15.89 -17.39 10.50
C PRO A 219 17.00 -18.41 10.26
N THR A 220 18.26 -18.01 10.46
CA THR A 220 19.38 -18.94 10.42
C THR A 220 19.08 -20.04 11.43
N THR A 221 18.75 -21.22 10.93
CA THR A 221 18.69 -22.40 11.77
C THR A 221 20.12 -22.60 12.23
N THR A 222 20.43 -22.16 13.45
CA THR A 222 21.60 -22.65 14.16
C THR A 222 21.41 -24.14 14.19
N THR A 223 22.08 -24.83 13.27
CA THR A 223 22.33 -26.27 13.34
C THR A 223 23.13 -26.42 14.61
N THR A 224 22.39 -26.51 15.71
CA THR A 224 22.91 -26.91 16.99
C THR A 224 23.42 -28.28 16.67
N THR A 225 24.73 -28.39 16.43
CA THR A 225 25.37 -29.66 16.18
C THR A 225 25.03 -30.43 17.44
N THR A 226 24.05 -31.32 17.34
CA THR A 226 23.69 -32.21 18.42
C THR A 226 24.93 -33.04 18.59
N ARG A 227 25.86 -32.58 19.43
CA ARG A 227 26.93 -33.40 19.94
C ARG A 227 26.17 -34.53 20.58
N SER A 228 26.17 -35.67 19.91
CA SER A 228 25.73 -36.93 20.45
C SER A 228 26.65 -37.16 21.64
N PHE A 229 26.28 -36.62 22.79
CA PHE A 229 26.80 -37.07 24.06
C PHE A 229 26.30 -38.51 24.17
N SER A 230 27.13 -39.44 23.68
CA SER A 230 27.08 -40.81 24.12
C SER A 230 27.26 -40.73 25.63
N MET A 231 26.16 -40.78 26.37
CA MET A 231 26.20 -41.13 27.77
C MET A 231 26.62 -42.60 27.85
N LYS A 232 27.91 -42.88 27.64
CA LYS A 232 28.51 -44.05 28.25
C LYS A 232 28.30 -43.88 29.74
N SER A 233 27.34 -44.65 30.26
CA SER A 233 26.97 -44.73 31.66
C SER A 233 28.22 -44.71 32.53
N LEU A 234 28.40 -43.64 33.30
CA LEU A 234 29.29 -43.61 34.46
C LEU A 234 28.57 -44.09 35.73
N PHE A 235 27.33 -44.58 35.61
CA PHE A 235 26.67 -45.26 36.69
C PHE A 235 27.18 -46.70 36.73
N THR A 236 28.18 -46.93 37.58
CA THR A 236 28.39 -48.26 38.16
C THR A 236 27.09 -48.71 38.81
N ASP A 237 26.64 -49.90 38.41
CA ASP A 237 25.51 -50.62 38.96
C ASP A 237 25.75 -50.94 40.45
N ASN A 238 25.46 -49.98 41.33
CA ASN A 238 25.64 -50.09 42.77
C ASN A 238 24.35 -50.45 43.52
N ALA A 239 23.28 -50.85 42.82
CA ALA A 239 22.04 -51.26 43.47
C ALA A 239 21.96 -52.78 43.69
N ARG A 240 22.92 -53.35 44.44
CA ARG A 240 22.68 -54.65 45.09
C ARG A 240 21.78 -54.43 46.31
N VAL A 241 20.47 -54.53 46.09
CA VAL A 241 19.48 -54.56 47.18
C VAL A 241 19.52 -55.94 47.85
N TYR A 242 20.06 -56.00 49.07
CA TYR A 242 19.99 -57.20 49.90
C TYR A 242 18.59 -57.31 50.53
N TYR A 243 17.81 -58.29 50.08
CA TYR A 243 16.63 -58.71 50.82
C TYR A 243 17.05 -59.74 51.88
N LYS A 244 16.56 -59.59 53.12
CA LYS A 244 16.72 -60.64 54.13
C LYS A 244 15.93 -61.89 53.67
N PRO A 245 16.48 -63.11 53.84
CA PRO A 245 15.71 -64.32 53.61
C PRO A 245 14.40 -64.26 54.43
N HIS A 246 13.27 -64.53 53.78
CA HIS A 246 11.90 -64.54 54.35
C HIS A 246 11.17 -63.20 54.54
N SER A 247 11.61 -62.09 53.94
CA SER A 247 10.88 -60.80 54.05
C SER A 247 9.75 -60.57 53.04
N LEU A 248 9.41 -61.56 52.20
CA LEU A 248 8.27 -61.45 51.30
C LEU A 248 7.03 -61.95 52.04
N SER A 249 6.20 -61.00 52.49
CA SER A 249 4.86 -61.26 53.01
C SER A 249 4.03 -61.96 51.93
N THR A 250 3.86 -63.27 52.05
CA THR A 250 2.86 -64.03 51.32
C THR A 250 1.50 -63.81 52.00
N GLY A 251 0.82 -62.72 51.68
CA GLY A 251 -0.48 -62.43 52.26
C GLY A 251 -1.14 -61.26 51.56
N GLY A 252 -2.27 -61.54 50.89
CA GLY A 252 -2.99 -60.59 50.07
C GLY A 252 -3.61 -59.42 50.82
N GLY A 253 -4.06 -58.44 50.02
CA GLY A 253 -4.99 -57.41 50.45
C GLY A 253 -4.38 -56.04 50.72
N GLY A 254 -4.36 -55.21 49.67
CA GLY A 254 -4.70 -53.79 49.78
C GLY A 254 -3.64 -52.80 50.32
N SER A 255 -3.72 -51.61 49.71
CA SER A 255 -3.28 -50.30 50.23
C SER A 255 -1.84 -49.86 50.00
N GLY A 256 -1.72 -48.70 49.33
CA GLY A 256 -0.93 -47.64 49.97
C GLY A 256 0.26 -47.06 49.21
N VAL A 257 0.26 -46.98 47.87
CA VAL A 257 1.20 -46.08 47.18
C VAL A 257 0.42 -44.88 46.63
N ILE A 258 0.34 -43.82 47.42
CA ILE A 258 -0.17 -42.52 46.99
C ILE A 258 1.03 -41.67 46.57
N ASN A 259 1.09 -41.33 45.28
CA ASN A 259 2.16 -40.51 44.72
C ASN A 259 1.82 -39.02 44.91
N HIS A 260 2.49 -38.35 45.85
CA HIS A 260 2.20 -36.96 46.20
C HIS A 260 3.02 -36.00 45.32
N ARG A 261 2.45 -35.51 44.22
CA ARG A 261 3.09 -34.49 43.36
C ARG A 261 2.47 -33.11 43.62
N ILE A 262 3.13 -32.29 44.42
CA ILE A 262 2.76 -30.89 44.66
C ILE A 262 3.27 -30.04 43.49
N LYS A 263 2.37 -29.43 42.70
CA LYS A 263 2.70 -28.41 41.71
C LYS A 263 2.47 -27.03 42.32
N GLN A 264 3.54 -26.27 42.58
CA GLN A 264 3.44 -24.84 42.87
C GLN A 264 3.22 -24.07 41.56
N ARG A 265 2.20 -23.22 41.53
CA ARG A 265 1.94 -22.25 40.46
C ARG A 265 2.54 -20.92 40.92
N ARG A 266 3.53 -20.39 40.18
CA ARG A 266 4.04 -19.03 40.38
C ARG A 266 3.03 -18.05 39.77
N THR A 267 2.55 -17.12 40.59
CA THR A 267 1.95 -15.84 40.17
C THR A 267 3.06 -14.82 39.97
#